data_AF-A0A2R6F405-F1
#
_entry.id   AF-A0A2R6F405-F1
#
_cell.length_a   1.000
_cell.length_b   1.000
_cell.length_c   1.000
_cell.angle_alpha   90.00
_cell.angle_beta   90.00
_cell.angle_gamma   90.00
#
_symmetry.space_group_name_H-M   'P 1'
#
loop_
_entity.id
_entity.type
_entity.pdbx_description
1 polymer ?
#
loop_
_entity_poly.entity_id
_entity_poly.type
_entity_poly.pdbx_seq_one_letter_code
_entity_poly.pdbx_strand_id
1 'polypeptide(L)'
;MIPTTALQIGIPGGPELLIILLIAVLLFGANKLPKLARSSGQAMGEFQKGREEIDQELEKMREGPSASSDSESDTGATSTSADRYPPRGRACGLADRARGS
;
A
#
# COMPACT_ATOMS: atom_id res chain seq x y z
N MET A 1 9.00 43.02 -6.61
CA MET A 1 7.62 42.76 -7.07
C MET A 1 7.49 41.32 -7.56
N ILE A 2 7.23 40.39 -6.62
CA ILE A 2 6.42 39.20 -6.87
C ILE A 2 5.50 39.08 -5.64
N PRO A 3 4.17 39.08 -5.80
CA PRO A 3 3.23 39.02 -4.70
C PRO A 3 3.11 37.59 -4.18
N THR A 4 3.75 37.28 -3.04
CA THR A 4 3.65 36.00 -2.32
C THR A 4 2.27 35.77 -1.66
N THR A 5 1.30 36.64 -1.94
CA THR A 5 -0.04 36.64 -1.35
C THR A 5 -1.02 35.64 -1.95
N ALA A 6 -0.64 34.87 -2.98
CA ALA A 6 -1.51 33.89 -3.65
C ALA A 6 -1.45 32.46 -3.05
N LEU A 7 -0.86 32.28 -1.87
CA LEU A 7 -0.74 30.97 -1.20
C LEU A 7 -1.88 30.72 -0.18
N GLN A 8 -3.04 31.31 -0.42
CA GLN A 8 -4.26 31.02 0.32
C GLN A 8 -5.13 30.08 -0.50
N ILE A 9 -5.33 28.88 0.07
CA ILE A 9 -6.30 27.84 -0.29
C ILE A 9 -5.73 26.76 -1.22
N GLY A 10 -5.28 25.68 -0.59
CA GLY A 10 -5.34 24.35 -1.19
C GLY A 10 -4.03 23.79 -1.71
N ILE A 11 -3.15 23.44 -0.79
CA ILE A 11 -1.95 22.60 -0.97
C ILE A 11 -0.76 23.31 -1.64
N PRO A 12 0.37 23.50 -0.92
CA PRO A 12 1.62 23.94 -1.52
C PRO A 12 2.04 22.97 -2.62
N GLY A 13 2.40 23.51 -3.79
CA GLY A 13 2.92 22.72 -4.90
C GLY A 13 4.19 21.95 -4.52
N GLY A 14 4.61 21.05 -5.42
CA GLY A 14 5.83 20.25 -5.26
C GLY A 14 7.07 21.06 -4.84
N PRO A 15 7.32 22.26 -5.39
CA PRO A 15 8.47 23.09 -4.99
C PRO A 15 8.42 23.54 -3.52
N GLU A 16 7.27 23.98 -3.03
CA GLU A 16 7.10 24.42 -1.65
C GLU A 16 7.27 23.25 -0.66
N LEU A 17 6.76 22.06 -1.00
CA LEU A 17 7.03 20.85 -0.21
C LEU A 17 8.52 20.50 -0.17
N LEU A 18 9.25 20.66 -1.28
CA LEU A 18 10.71 20.47 -1.30
C LEU A 18 11.44 21.48 -0.41
N ILE A 19 11.01 22.74 -0.39
CA ILE A 19 11.60 23.77 0.48
C ILE A 19 11.37 23.42 1.96
N ILE A 20 10.15 23.03 2.34
CA ILE A 20 9.84 22.63 3.71
C ILE A 20 10.62 21.37 4.10
N LEU A 21 10.70 20.37 3.20
CA LEU A 21 11.49 19.16 3.41
C LEU A 21 12.97 19.50 3.61
N LEU A 22 13.53 20.41 2.81
CA LEU A 22 14.92 20.85 2.93
C LEU A 22 15.17 21.50 4.31
N ILE A 23 14.29 22.38 4.76
CA ILE A 23 14.39 23.00 6.10
C ILE A 23 14.30 21.94 7.20
N ALA A 24 13.35 21.00 7.10
CA ALA A 24 13.23 19.90 8.06
C ALA A 24 14.49 19.03 8.11
N VAL A 25 15.10 18.73 6.95
CA VAL A 25 16.36 18.00 6.86
C VAL A 25 17.52 18.78 7.49
N LEU A 26 17.57 20.09 7.39
CA LEU A 26 18.62 20.90 8.04
C LEU A 26 18.47 20.91 9.56
N LEU A 27 17.24 20.99 10.08
CA LEU A 27 16.98 21.01 11.52
C LEU A 27 17.17 19.64 12.18
N PHE A 28 16.62 18.59 11.58
CA PHE A 28 16.65 17.23 12.13
C PHE A 28 17.83 16.39 11.61
N GLY A 29 18.41 16.76 10.47
CA GLY A 29 19.46 16.01 9.78
C GLY A 29 18.94 14.99 8.77
N ALA A 30 19.69 14.78 7.68
CA ALA A 30 19.35 13.85 6.59
C ALA A 30 19.16 12.39 7.05
N ASN A 31 19.75 12.02 8.19
CA ASN A 31 19.68 10.66 8.74
C ASN A 31 18.50 10.42 9.70
N LYS A 32 17.84 11.47 10.21
CA LYS A 32 16.80 11.33 11.25
C LYS A 32 15.39 11.18 10.66
N LEU A 33 15.04 11.97 9.65
CA LEU A 33 13.76 11.82 8.92
C LEU A 33 13.53 10.39 8.38
N PRO A 34 14.46 9.79 7.60
CA PRO A 34 14.24 8.45 7.06
C PRO A 34 14.28 7.37 8.15
N LYS A 35 15.05 7.57 9.22
CA LYS A 35 15.13 6.63 10.34
C LYS A 35 13.81 6.58 11.12
N LEU A 36 13.20 7.74 11.38
CA LEU A 36 11.88 7.85 12.01
C LEU A 36 10.77 7.31 11.10
N ALA A 37 10.82 7.62 9.81
CA ALA A 37 9.86 7.08 8.83
C ALA A 37 9.91 5.56 8.77
N ARG A 38 11.10 4.94 8.80
CA ARG A 38 11.26 3.47 8.82
C ARG A 38 10.70 2.85 10.09
N SER A 39 11.04 3.36 11.28
CA SER A 39 10.52 2.80 12.54
C SER A 39 9.01 3.01 12.69
N SER A 40 8.50 4.18 12.30
CA SER A 40 7.06 4.47 12.31
C SER A 40 6.31 3.66 11.27
N GLY A 41 6.90 3.45 10.09
CA GLY A 41 6.32 2.66 9.01
C GLY A 41 6.25 1.18 9.35
N GLN A 42 7.28 0.63 9.99
CA GLN A 42 7.26 -0.75 10.47
C GLN A 42 6.16 -0.95 11.52
N ALA A 43 6.07 -0.04 12.50
CA ALA A 43 5.00 -0.07 13.49
C ALA A 43 3.62 -0.01 12.82
N MET A 44 3.39 0.96 11.92
CA MET A 44 2.13 1.08 11.19
C MET A 44 1.80 -0.14 10.33
N GLY A 45 2.80 -0.80 9.74
CA GLY A 45 2.61 -2.03 8.98
C GLY A 45 2.15 -3.21 9.85
N GLU A 46 2.75 -3.37 11.03
CA GLU A 46 2.31 -4.38 12.01
C GLU A 46 0.92 -4.05 12.58
N PHE A 47 0.63 -2.78 12.85
CA PHE A 47 -0.71 -2.33 13.26
C PHE A 47 -1.76 -2.62 12.19
N GLN A 48 -1.48 -2.36 10.92
CA GLN A 48 -2.45 -2.59 9.84
C GLN A 48 -2.77 -4.07 9.66
N LYS A 49 -1.75 -4.95 9.77
CA LYS A 49 -1.93 -6.41 9.73
C LYS A 49 -2.76 -6.92 10.91
N GLY A 50 -2.45 -6.47 12.12
CA GLY A 50 -3.23 -6.84 13.30
C GLY A 50 -4.68 -6.35 13.22
N ARG A 51 -4.91 -5.15 12.66
CA ARG A 51 -6.27 -4.65 12.41
C ARG A 51 -7.04 -5.51 11.41
N GLU A 52 -6.39 -5.93 10.33
CA GLU A 52 -6.99 -6.80 9.31
C GLU A 52 -7.34 -8.18 9.86
N GLU A 53 -6.47 -8.76 10.71
CA GLU A 53 -6.75 -10.02 11.41
C GLU A 53 -7.95 -9.90 12.36
N ILE A 54 -8.04 -8.80 13.11
CA ILE A 54 -9.17 -8.51 14.00
C ILE A 54 -10.45 -8.31 13.20
N ASP A 55 -10.42 -7.56 12.09
CA ASP A 55 -11.59 -7.33 11.25
C ASP A 55 -12.09 -8.66 10.65
N GLN A 56 -11.17 -9.53 10.17
CA GLN A 56 -11.50 -10.87 9.70
C GLN A 56 -12.04 -11.78 10.82
N GLU A 57 -11.52 -11.69 12.04
CA GLU A 57 -12.02 -12.46 13.18
C GLU A 57 -13.43 -12.00 13.58
N LEU A 58 -13.65 -10.69 13.64
CA LEU A 58 -14.96 -10.09 13.91
C LEU A 58 -15.99 -10.44 12.82
N GLU A 59 -15.59 -10.48 11.55
CA GLU A 59 -16.43 -10.91 10.44
C GLU A 59 -16.76 -12.40 10.53
N LYS A 60 -15.78 -13.27 10.84
CA LYS A 60 -15.99 -14.71 11.08
C LYS A 60 -16.85 -14.99 12.32
N MET A 61 -16.81 -14.14 13.34
CA MET A 61 -17.71 -14.24 14.50
C MET A 61 -19.13 -13.74 14.17
N ARG A 62 -19.27 -12.79 13.25
CA ARG A 62 -20.55 -12.18 12.86
C ARG A 62 -21.28 -12.98 11.78
N GLU A 63 -20.56 -13.75 10.97
CA GLU A 63 -21.11 -14.49 9.83
C GLU A 63 -20.73 -15.98 9.94
N GLY A 64 -21.69 -16.81 10.35
CA GLY A 64 -21.61 -18.26 10.24
C GLY A 64 -21.35 -18.70 8.78
N PRO A 65 -20.81 -19.90 8.56
CA PRO A 65 -19.92 -20.20 7.45
C PRO A 65 -20.62 -20.10 6.09
N SER A 66 -20.40 -19.01 5.36
CA SER A 66 -20.64 -18.97 3.91
C SER A 66 -19.78 -17.92 3.21
N ALA A 67 -18.68 -18.41 2.63
CA ALA A 67 -18.13 -18.08 1.32
C ALA A 67 -17.43 -16.72 1.06
N SER A 68 -16.13 -16.86 0.72
CA SER A 68 -15.27 -16.07 -0.19
C SER A 68 -15.08 -14.58 0.13
N SER A 69 -13.99 -14.16 0.77
CA SER A 69 -12.59 -14.11 0.30
C SER A 69 -12.41 -13.25 -0.96
N ASP A 70 -12.16 -11.96 -0.76
CA ASP A 70 -11.41 -11.09 -1.67
C ASP A 70 -10.81 -9.91 -0.87
N SER A 71 -9.51 -9.99 -0.56
CA SER A 71 -8.67 -8.81 -0.35
C SER A 71 -7.23 -9.17 -0.66
N GLU A 72 -6.90 -9.00 -1.94
CA GLU A 72 -5.52 -8.84 -2.38
C GLU A 72 -4.99 -7.52 -1.82
N SER A 73 -4.25 -7.64 -0.72
CA SER A 73 -3.27 -6.65 -0.33
C SER A 73 -2.03 -6.85 -1.20
N ASP A 74 -1.92 -6.08 -2.30
CA ASP A 74 -0.64 -5.96 -2.99
C ASP A 74 -0.25 -4.49 -3.26
N THR A 75 0.76 -4.11 -2.48
CA THR A 75 1.90 -3.23 -2.75
C THR A 75 1.71 -1.78 -3.19
N GLY A 76 1.91 -0.91 -2.19
CA GLY A 76 2.72 0.30 -2.36
C GLY A 76 4.19 -0.07 -2.66
N ALA A 77 4.47 -0.44 -3.89
CA ALA A 77 5.81 -0.43 -4.47
C ALA A 77 5.74 0.25 -5.84
N THR A 78 6.06 1.55 -5.86
CA THR A 78 6.44 2.22 -7.10
C THR A 78 7.73 1.59 -7.62
N SER A 79 7.61 0.56 -8.43
CA SER A 79 8.59 0.21 -9.45
C SER A 79 7.98 0.50 -10.81
N THR A 80 8.61 1.44 -11.50
CA THR A 80 8.66 1.64 -12.94
C THR A 80 7.89 0.62 -13.78
N SER A 81 6.90 1.16 -14.49
CA SER A 81 6.41 0.76 -15.81
C SER A 81 7.09 -0.43 -16.50
N ALA A 82 6.24 -1.33 -17.00
CA ALA A 82 6.46 -2.35 -18.03
C ALA A 82 6.52 -3.79 -17.51
N ASP A 83 5.35 -4.43 -17.44
CA ASP A 83 5.07 -5.71 -18.11
C ASP A 83 3.59 -6.06 -17.82
N ARG A 84 2.67 -5.67 -18.68
CA ARG A 84 2.14 -6.55 -19.75
C ARG A 84 1.48 -7.83 -19.20
N TYR A 85 0.26 -7.68 -18.71
CA TYR A 85 -0.76 -8.72 -18.87
C TYR A 85 -1.25 -8.71 -20.33
N PRO A 86 -1.45 -9.89 -20.96
CA PRO A 86 -2.82 -10.41 -20.97
C PRO A 86 -2.93 -11.91 -20.65
N PRO A 87 -4.14 -12.40 -20.30
CA PRO A 87 -4.40 -13.81 -20.02
C PRO A 87 -4.84 -14.53 -21.28
N ARG A 88 -4.28 -15.71 -21.57
CA ARG A 88 -4.93 -16.67 -22.47
C ARG A 88 -4.68 -18.12 -22.07
N GLY A 89 -5.79 -18.86 -21.95
CA GLY A 89 -5.89 -20.32 -21.89
C GLY A 89 -6.17 -20.81 -20.46
N ARG A 90 -7.40 -21.14 -20.02
CA ARG A 90 -8.39 -22.08 -20.60
C ARG A 90 -7.74 -23.31 -21.23
N ALA A 91 -8.04 -24.46 -20.62
CA ALA A 91 -7.74 -25.84 -21.02
C ALA A 91 -6.37 -26.41 -20.60
N CYS A 92 -6.32 -27.04 -19.42
CA CYS A 92 -5.75 -28.38 -19.30
C CYS A 92 -6.16 -29.01 -17.95
N GLY A 93 -6.84 -30.17 -17.95
CA GLY A 93 -6.97 -30.97 -16.72
C GLY A 93 -8.29 -31.69 -16.45
N LEU A 94 -9.21 -31.85 -17.41
CA LEU A 94 -10.38 -32.72 -17.28
C LEU A 94 -10.09 -34.13 -17.83
N ALA A 95 -9.00 -34.77 -17.38
CA ALA A 95 -8.56 -36.05 -17.95
C ALA A 95 -8.15 -37.13 -16.94
N ASP A 96 -8.23 -36.90 -15.62
CA ASP A 96 -7.71 -37.84 -14.62
C ASP A 96 -8.80 -38.62 -13.85
N ARG A 97 -9.87 -39.02 -14.55
CA ARG A 97 -10.98 -39.80 -13.96
C ARG A 97 -11.36 -41.07 -14.71
N ALA A 98 -10.41 -41.78 -15.31
CA ALA A 98 -10.64 -43.14 -15.79
C ALA A 98 -9.32 -43.86 -16.13
N ARG A 99 -8.74 -44.56 -15.15
CA ARG A 99 -7.89 -45.78 -15.23
C ARG A 99 -7.04 -45.85 -13.94
N GLY A 100 -7.12 -46.86 -13.09
CA GLY A 100 -7.75 -48.16 -13.23
C GLY A 100 -7.89 -48.89 -11.90
N SER A 101 -8.55 -50.04 -12.03
CA SER A 101 -8.75 -51.13 -11.08
C SER A 101 -7.48 -51.66 -10.43
#